data_AF-A0A223KXJ0-F1
#
_entry.id   AF-A0A223KXJ0-F1
#
_cell.length_a   1.000
_cell.length_b   1.000
_cell.length_c   1.000
_cell.angle_alpha   90.00
_cell.angle_beta   90.00
_cell.angle_gamma   90.00
#
_symmetry.space_group_name_H-M   'P 1'
#
loop_
_entity.id
_entity.type
_entity.pdbx_description
1 polymer ?
#
loop_
_entity_poly.entity_id
_entity_poly.type
_entity_poly.pdbx_seq_one_letter_code
_entity_poly.pdbx_strand_id
1 'polypeptide(L)' 'MSTFELSKRERKWRRFYLFVMIMIYGLVIPLALSLFFVGESFPFIPIFVGIALPFMRNNHLKQIRQQV' A
#
# COMPACT_ATOMS: atom_id res chain seq x y z
N MET A 1 6.15 11.88 24.86
CA MET A 1 5.63 11.91 23.48
C MET A 1 6.74 12.44 22.58
N SER A 2 7.68 11.59 22.15
CA SER A 2 8.79 12.03 21.31
C SER A 2 8.27 12.28 19.89
N THR A 3 8.27 13.54 19.46
CA THR A 3 8.19 13.90 18.05
C THR A 3 9.45 13.34 17.38
N PHE A 4 9.36 12.09 16.91
CA PHE A 4 10.37 11.50 16.05
C PHE A 4 10.51 12.41 14.83
N GLU A 5 11.64 13.12 14.73
CA GLU A 5 12.06 13.80 13.51
C GLU A 5 12.15 12.75 12.40
N LEU A 6 11.04 12.55 11.68
CA LEU A 6 10.98 11.64 10.54
C LEU A 6 11.92 12.18 9.47
N SER A 7 12.90 11.37 9.10
CA SER A 7 13.80 11.66 7.98
C SER A 7 12.99 12.12 6.77
N LYS A 8 13.48 13.15 6.06
CA LYS A 8 12.84 13.68 4.83
C LYS A 8 12.54 12.56 3.83
N ARG A 9 13.42 11.54 3.78
CA ARG A 9 13.27 10.33 2.97
C ARG A 9 12.10 9.47 3.45
N GLU A 10 11.99 9.19 4.75
CA GLU A 10 10.86 8.42 5.31
C GLU A 10 9.51 9.11 5.04
N ARG A 11 9.44 10.43 5.23
CA ARG A 11 8.20 11.21 4.99
C ARG A 11 7.75 11.16 3.53
N LYS A 12 8.69 11.25 2.58
CA LYS A 12 8.40 11.13 1.14
C LYS A 12 7.84 9.73 0.81
N TRP A 13 8.46 8.67 1.32
CA TRP A 13 8.00 7.30 1.09
C TRP A 13 6.66 7.01 1.74
N ARG A 14 6.39 7.53 2.95
CA ARG A 14 5.07 7.41 3.58
C ARG A 14 3.95 8.00 2.72
N ARG A 15 4.18 9.18 2.14
CA ARG A 15 3.20 9.81 1.22
C ARG A 15 3.02 9.01 -0.06
N PHE A 16 4.10 8.49 -0.64
CA PHE A 16 4.03 7.62 -1.81
C PHE A 16 3.19 6.37 -1.53
N TYR A 17 3.47 5.65 -0.44
CA TYR A 17 2.68 4.48 -0.06
C TYR A 17 1.21 4.83 0.20
N LEU A 18 0.94 5.97 0.82
CA LEU A 18 -0.44 6.40 1.06
C LEU A 18 -1.18 6.63 -0.26
N PHE A 19 -0.55 7.30 -1.23
CA PHE A 19 -1.12 7.48 -2.57
C PHE A 19 -1.38 6.15 -3.28
N VAL A 20 -0.40 5.24 -3.27
CA VAL A 20 -0.53 3.90 -3.88
C VAL A 20 -1.64 3.10 -3.21
N MET A 21 -1.72 3.12 -1.87
CA MET A 21 -2.79 2.45 -1.12
C MET A 21 -4.16 3.00 -1.52
N ILE A 22 -4.33 4.33 -1.61
CA ILE A 22 -5.61 4.92 -2.04
C ILE A 22 -6.00 4.45 -3.44
N MET A 23 -5.06 4.40 -4.39
CA MET A 23 -5.35 3.92 -5.74
C MET A 23 -5.71 2.43 -5.75
N ILE A 24 -4.97 1.59 -5.02
CA ILE A 24 -5.21 0.14 -5.00
C ILE A 24 -6.53 -0.19 -4.29
N TYR A 25 -6.75 0.32 -3.08
CA TYR A 25 -7.95 0.00 -2.29
C TYR A 25 -9.18 0.79 -2.72
N GLY A 26 -9.01 2.01 -3.25
CA GLY A 26 -10.11 2.88 -3.64
C GLY A 26 -10.58 2.70 -5.07
N LEU A 27 -9.70 2.25 -5.98
CA LEU A 27 -10.04 2.05 -7.40
C LEU A 27 -9.86 0.62 -7.85
N VAL A 28 -8.65 0.06 -7.72
CA VAL A 28 -8.30 -1.23 -8.34
C VAL A 28 -9.10 -2.39 -7.74
N ILE A 29 -9.11 -2.52 -6.41
CA ILE A 29 -9.82 -3.61 -5.73
C ILE A 29 -11.34 -3.47 -5.93
N PRO A 30 -11.97 -2.30 -5.74
CA PRO A 30 -13.39 -2.13 -6.01
C PRO A 30 -13.77 -2.42 -7.46
N LEU A 31 -12.97 -1.98 -8.42
CA LEU A 31 -13.18 -2.28 -9.84
C LEU A 31 -13.10 -3.79 -10.10
N ALA A 32 -12.07 -4.46 -9.60
CA ALA A 32 -11.89 -5.89 -9.78
C ALA A 32 -13.02 -6.71 -9.12
N LEU A 33 -13.49 -6.29 -7.94
CA LEU A 33 -14.66 -6.88 -7.30
C LEU A 33 -15.94 -6.62 -8.10
N SER A 34 -16.11 -5.42 -8.67
CA SER A 34 -17.27 -5.13 -9.52
C SER A 34 -17.32 -6.02 -10.76
N LEU A 35 -16.18 -6.25 -11.42
CA LEU A 35 -16.08 -7.16 -12.57
C LEU A 35 -16.42 -8.60 -12.17
N PHE A 36 -15.95 -9.04 -11.01
CA PHE A 36 -16.31 -10.36 -10.46
C PHE A 36 -17.84 -10.51 -10.28
N PHE A 37 -18.53 -9.48 -9.78
CA PHE A 37 -19.99 -9.51 -9.66
C PHE A 37 -20.73 -9.52 -11.01
N VAL A 38 -20.09 -9.11 -12.11
CA VAL A 38 -20.64 -9.20 -13.48
C VAL A 38 -20.36 -10.57 -14.11
N GLY A 39 -19.69 -11.48 -13.40
CA GLY A 39 -19.44 -12.86 -13.82
C GLY A 39 -18.02 -13.12 -14.32
N GLU A 40 -17.09 -12.18 -14.13
CA GLU A 40 -15.68 -12.46 -14.38
C GLU A 40 -15.06 -13.38 -13.32
N SER A 41 -13.85 -13.86 -13.60
CA SER A 41 -13.08 -14.70 -12.69
C SER A 41 -12.73 -13.97 -11.38
N PHE A 42 -12.55 -14.75 -10.31
CA PHE A 42 -12.20 -14.19 -9.01
C PHE A 42 -10.88 -13.39 -9.06
N PRO A 43 -10.83 -12.15 -8.53
CA PRO A 43 -9.71 -11.24 -8.71
C PRO A 43 -8.58 -11.52 -7.72
N PHE A 44 -7.94 -12.68 -7.84
CA PHE A 44 -6.87 -13.11 -6.95
C PHE A 44 -5.72 -12.09 -6.90
N ILE A 45 -5.26 -11.60 -8.06
CA ILE A 45 -4.09 -10.71 -8.14
C ILE A 45 -4.31 -9.39 -7.36
N PRO A 46 -5.38 -8.61 -7.61
CA PRO A 46 -5.66 -7.40 -6.84
C PRO A 46 -5.76 -7.65 -5.33
N ILE A 47 -6.35 -8.77 -4.92
CA ILE A 47 -6.51 -9.13 -3.51
C ILE A 47 -5.14 -9.43 -2.88
N PHE A 48 -4.31 -10.25 -3.53
CA PHE A 48 -2.97 -10.55 -3.04
C PHE A 48 -2.10 -9.31 -2.96
N VAL A 49 -2.14 -8.43 -3.96
CA VAL A 49 -1.44 -7.15 -3.93
C VAL A 49 -1.95 -6.28 -2.78
N GLY A 50 -3.28 -6.20 -2.59
CA GLY A 50 -3.89 -5.50 -1.47
C GLY A 50 -3.44 -6.02 -0.11
N ILE A 51 -3.22 -7.32 0.03
CA ILE A 51 -2.72 -7.90 1.28
C ILE A 51 -1.22 -7.64 1.44
N ALA A 52 -0.42 -7.79 0.38
CA ALA A 52 1.04 -7.68 0.43
C ALA A 52 1.53 -6.22 0.63
N LEU A 53 0.81 -5.24 0.09
CA LEU A 53 1.18 -3.83 0.11
C LEU A 53 1.49 -3.27 1.53
N PRO A 54 0.67 -3.49 2.58
CA PRO A 54 0.97 -3.02 3.93
C PRO A 54 2.22 -3.68 4.53
N PHE A 55 2.47 -4.96 4.26
CA PHE A 55 3.69 -5.63 4.71
C PHE A 55 4.92 -5.05 4.02
N MET A 56 4.85 -4.84 2.70
CA MET A 56 5.94 -4.23 1.94
C MET A 56 6.24 -2.80 2.42
N ARG A 57 5.19 -2.00 2.68
CA ARG A 57 5.32 -0.66 3.27
C ARG A 57 6.07 -0.71 4.60
N ASN A 58 5.65 -1.58 5.51
CA ASN A 58 6.25 -1.66 6.84
C ASN A 58 7.71 -2.11 6.78
N ASN A 59 8.01 -3.10 5.93
CA ASN A 59 9.37 -3.59 5.73
C ASN A 59 10.28 -2.50 5.13
N HIS A 60 9.83 -1.83 4.07
CA HIS A 60 10.62 -0.78 3.42
C HIS A 60 10.86 0.43 4.34
N LEU A 61 9.84 0.89 5.08
CA LEU A 61 10.02 1.98 6.04
C LEU A 61 10.96 1.58 7.18
N LYS A 62 10.93 0.31 7.63
CA LYS A 62 11.88 -0.22 8.62
C LYS A 62 13.31 -0.19 8.08
N GLN A 63 13.53 -0.61 6.84
CA GLN A 63 14.85 -0.55 6.19
C GLN A 63 15.36 0.89 6.10
N ILE A 64 14.51 1.85 5.71
CA ILE A 64 14.90 3.27 5.65
C ILE A 64 15.33 3.79 7.02
N ARG A 65 14.66 3.37 8.11
CA ARG A 65 15.03 3.78 9.47
C ARG A 65 16.33 3.16 9.97
N GLN A 66 16.69 1.98 9.48
CA GLN A 66 17.94 1.30 9.84
C GLN A 66 19.15 1.85 9.05
N GLN A 67 18.90 2.58 7.96
CA GLN A 67 19.93 3.21 7.12
C GLN A 67 20.20 4.68 7.48
N VAL A 68 19.50 5.23 8.47
CA VAL A 68 19.66 6.59 8.99
C VAL A 68 20.28 6.51 10.37
#